data_AF-A0A8X8ZKC5-F1
#
_entry.id   AF-A0A8X8ZKC5-F1
#
_cell.length_a   1.000
_cell.length_b   1.000
_cell.length_c   1.000
_cell.angle_alpha   90.00
_cell.angle_beta   90.00
_cell.angle_gamma   90.00
#
_symmetry.space_group_name_H-M   'P 1'
#
loop_
_entity.id
_entity.type
_entity.pdbx_description
1 polymer ?
#
loop_
_entity_poly.entity_id
_entity_poly.type
_entity_poly.pdbx_seq_one_letter_code
_entity_poly.pdbx_strand_id
1 'polypeptide(L)'
;MATTIPNSAAFLRRVAARPPIHSAHDTPPLPRRKIITTFATSLALALQLQPLAAIAQSWGTRSFLWEKYFEPGLSPEDAVARIRQTAEGLHDLRGMLESMSWRYVIFYIRVKQSYLSKDMPTAMEMVPEIQRKSYVEKANELVDNMAEFDYYVRTPKVYESYVYYEKTLKSIDDLVAFLA
;
A
#
# COMPACT_ATOMS: atom_id res chain seq x y z
N MET A 1 -9.13 -46.15 40.33
CA MET A 1 -8.78 -45.14 41.36
C MET A 1 -8.94 -43.77 40.72
N ALA A 2 -9.99 -43.06 41.12
CA ALA A 2 -10.42 -41.78 40.58
C ALA A 2 -9.67 -40.63 41.26
N THR A 3 -9.29 -39.60 40.51
CA THR A 3 -8.69 -38.37 41.06
C THR A 3 -9.64 -37.22 40.84
N THR A 4 -9.99 -36.59 41.96
CA THR A 4 -11.05 -35.62 42.18
C THR A 4 -10.66 -34.20 41.76
N ILE A 5 -11.61 -33.49 41.14
CA ILE A 5 -11.61 -32.05 40.86
C ILE A 5 -12.00 -31.27 42.13
N PRO A 6 -11.41 -30.11 42.43
CA PRO A 6 -12.08 -29.09 43.23
C PRO A 6 -12.61 -27.96 42.35
N ASN A 7 -13.92 -27.78 42.51
CA ASN A 7 -14.78 -26.70 42.04
C ASN A 7 -14.57 -25.47 42.93
N SER A 8 -14.61 -24.25 42.38
CA SER A 8 -15.06 -23.07 43.15
C SER A 8 -15.60 -21.99 42.22
N ALA A 9 -16.91 -21.85 42.30
CA ALA A 9 -17.73 -20.80 41.72
C ALA A 9 -17.72 -19.55 42.61
N ALA A 10 -17.69 -18.37 41.99
CA ALA A 10 -18.29 -17.10 42.44
C ALA A 10 -17.92 -16.05 41.38
N PHE A 11 -18.73 -15.77 40.36
CA PHE A 11 -19.95 -14.95 40.41
C PHE A 11 -19.87 -13.83 41.46
N LEU A 12 -19.57 -12.60 41.03
CA LEU A 12 -20.41 -11.44 41.34
C LEU A 12 -20.08 -10.24 40.43
N ARG A 13 -21.18 -9.68 39.93
CA ARG A 13 -21.40 -8.56 39.02
C ARG A 13 -21.51 -7.26 39.84
N ARG A 14 -20.96 -6.13 39.37
CA ARG A 14 -21.38 -4.73 39.68
C ARG A 14 -20.68 -3.80 38.68
N VAL A 15 -21.35 -3.25 37.66
CA VAL A 15 -22.25 -2.08 37.65
C VAL A 15 -21.53 -0.77 37.98
N ALA A 16 -21.67 0.17 37.04
CA ALA A 16 -20.98 1.45 36.85
C ALA A 16 -21.19 2.52 37.92
N ALA A 17 -20.29 3.51 37.95
CA ALA A 17 -20.55 4.85 38.48
C ALA A 17 -19.80 5.92 37.67
N ARG A 18 -20.56 6.84 37.06
CA ARG A 18 -20.12 8.12 36.47
C ARG A 18 -19.89 9.15 37.58
N PRO A 19 -18.92 10.08 37.46
CA PRO A 19 -18.89 11.26 38.33
C PRO A 19 -19.85 12.37 37.85
N PRO A 20 -20.32 13.25 38.75
CA PRO A 20 -21.44 14.16 38.53
C PRO A 20 -21.06 15.49 37.88
N ILE A 21 -22.06 16.09 37.23
CA ILE A 21 -22.08 17.48 36.71
C ILE A 21 -22.67 18.37 37.81
N HIS A 22 -21.99 19.47 38.15
CA HIS A 22 -22.59 20.61 38.87
C HIS A 22 -22.21 21.92 38.18
N SER A 23 -23.21 22.78 38.03
CA SER A 23 -23.17 24.08 37.34
C SER A 23 -23.17 25.26 38.32
N ALA A 24 -22.59 26.37 37.84
CA ALA A 24 -22.88 27.79 38.11
C ALA A 24 -22.29 28.49 39.36
N HIS A 25 -21.50 29.57 39.14
CA HIS A 25 -21.83 30.96 39.52
C HIS A 25 -20.91 32.01 38.83
N ASP A 26 -21.41 33.24 38.78
CA ASP A 26 -21.15 34.39 37.88
C ASP A 26 -19.88 35.27 38.00
N THR A 27 -19.47 35.80 36.83
CA THR A 27 -18.85 37.07 36.34
C THR A 27 -18.11 38.09 37.26
N PRO A 28 -17.14 38.90 36.73
CA PRO A 28 -17.46 40.18 36.04
C PRO A 28 -16.65 40.48 34.74
N PRO A 29 -17.00 41.54 33.96
CA PRO A 29 -16.60 41.69 32.55
C PRO A 29 -15.60 42.84 32.23
N LEU A 30 -15.12 42.82 30.96
CA LEU A 30 -14.50 43.90 30.11
C LEU A 30 -12.96 43.99 30.07
N PRO A 31 -12.31 44.46 28.96
CA PRO A 31 -12.88 45.23 27.85
C PRO A 31 -12.62 44.73 26.41
N ARG A 32 -13.68 44.95 25.65
CA ARG A 32 -13.87 44.96 24.20
C ARG A 32 -12.88 45.89 23.48
N ARG A 33 -11.85 45.36 22.81
CA ARG A 33 -11.20 46.05 21.69
C ARG A 33 -11.71 45.47 20.37
N LYS A 34 -12.56 46.27 19.74
CA LYS A 34 -13.00 46.11 18.35
C LYS A 34 -11.78 46.37 17.46
N ILE A 35 -11.31 45.37 16.72
CA ILE A 35 -10.56 45.61 15.48
C ILE A 35 -11.49 45.18 14.35
N ILE A 36 -12.12 46.20 13.79
CA ILE A 36 -13.00 46.18 12.63
C ILE A 36 -12.09 46.11 11.40
N THR A 37 -12.36 45.14 10.51
CA THR A 37 -12.22 45.13 9.03
C THR A 37 -10.98 45.83 8.44
N THR A 38 -10.12 45.23 7.63
CA THR A 38 -10.39 44.62 6.31
C THR A 38 -9.08 44.00 5.82
N PHE A 39 -9.06 42.73 5.46
CA PHE A 39 -8.17 42.27 4.39
C PHE A 39 -9.01 41.49 3.40
N ALA A 40 -9.38 42.22 2.36
CA ALA A 40 -10.04 41.72 1.18
C ALA A 40 -9.08 40.76 0.44
N THR A 41 -9.67 39.63 0.00
CA THR A 41 -9.44 39.05 -1.33
C THR A 41 -8.00 38.83 -1.78
N SER A 42 -7.40 37.72 -1.36
CA SER A 42 -6.43 36.98 -2.18
C SER A 42 -6.16 35.59 -1.60
N LEU A 43 -7.18 34.73 -1.55
CA LEU A 43 -6.99 33.29 -1.30
C LEU A 43 -7.67 32.47 -2.41
N ALA A 44 -7.49 32.90 -3.66
CA ALA A 44 -7.99 32.20 -4.84
C ALA A 44 -6.87 31.71 -5.78
N LEU A 45 -5.58 31.81 -5.37
CA LEU A 45 -4.45 31.41 -6.24
C LEU A 45 -3.38 30.55 -5.53
N ALA A 46 -3.67 30.01 -4.34
CA ALA A 46 -2.74 29.14 -3.61
C ALA A 46 -3.15 27.65 -3.61
N LEU A 47 -4.18 27.27 -4.36
CA LEU A 47 -4.64 25.87 -4.49
C LEU A 47 -4.22 25.20 -5.81
N GLN A 48 -3.41 25.86 -6.65
CA GLN A 48 -3.06 25.37 -7.99
C GLN A 48 -1.60 24.95 -8.19
N LEU A 49 -0.85 24.76 -7.11
CA LEU A 49 0.48 24.15 -7.14
C LEU A 49 0.53 23.01 -6.11
N GLN A 50 -0.40 22.07 -6.24
CA GLN A 50 -0.07 20.71 -5.78
C GLN A 50 0.91 20.13 -6.80
N PRO A 51 2.03 19.54 -6.38
CA PRO A 51 2.86 18.81 -7.31
C PRO A 51 2.00 17.71 -7.95
N LEU A 52 2.07 17.60 -9.28
CA LEU A 52 1.53 16.47 -10.05
C LEU A 52 2.09 15.10 -9.57
N ALA A 53 2.97 15.08 -8.59
CA ALA A 53 3.57 13.90 -7.95
C ALA A 53 2.66 13.24 -6.89
N ALA A 54 1.40 13.67 -6.76
CA ALA A 54 0.42 12.99 -5.92
C ALA A 54 -0.72 12.41 -6.79
N ILE A 55 -0.37 11.55 -7.75
CA ILE A 55 -1.23 10.39 -8.05
C ILE A 55 -1.10 9.46 -6.84
N ALA A 56 -1.61 9.93 -5.70
CA ALA A 56 -1.87 9.09 -4.56
C ALA A 56 -2.74 7.96 -5.10
N GLN A 57 -2.30 6.72 -4.90
CA GLN A 57 -3.02 5.48 -5.16
C GLN A 57 -4.54 5.73 -5.07
N SER A 58 -5.23 5.90 -6.20
CA SER A 58 -6.68 6.15 -6.24
C SER A 58 -7.46 4.94 -5.69
N TRP A 59 -6.75 3.84 -5.51
CA TRP A 59 -7.20 2.56 -5.01
C TRP A 59 -6.90 2.43 -3.51
N GLY A 60 -7.56 3.26 -2.69
CA GLY A 60 -7.83 3.04 -1.26
C GLY A 60 -6.67 2.71 -0.31
N THR A 61 -6.31 3.65 0.58
CA THR A 61 -5.39 3.48 1.73
C THR A 61 -5.88 2.52 2.83
N ARG A 62 -6.84 1.63 2.58
CA ARG A 62 -7.57 0.94 3.66
C ARG A 62 -7.71 -0.56 3.44
N SER A 63 -6.70 -1.22 4.00
CA SER A 63 -6.70 -2.52 4.67
C SER A 63 -6.28 -3.75 3.87
N PHE A 64 -5.14 -4.28 4.30
CA PHE A 64 -4.56 -5.60 4.02
C PHE A 64 -5.55 -6.78 4.06
N LEU A 65 -6.69 -6.66 4.75
CA LEU A 65 -7.74 -7.69 4.80
C LEU A 65 -8.72 -7.63 3.61
N TRP A 66 -8.92 -6.45 3.03
CA TRP A 66 -9.80 -6.27 1.87
C TRP A 66 -9.07 -6.53 0.54
N GLU A 67 -7.77 -6.24 0.49
CA GLU A 67 -6.89 -6.40 -0.69
C GLU A 67 -6.75 -7.85 -1.19
N LYS A 68 -6.82 -8.81 -0.27
CA LYS A 68 -6.70 -10.23 -0.60
C LYS A 68 -8.00 -10.87 -1.11
N TYR A 69 -9.17 -10.27 -0.81
CA TYR A 69 -10.47 -10.92 -1.03
C TYR A 69 -11.51 -10.10 -1.83
N PHE A 70 -11.35 -8.78 -1.99
CA PHE A 70 -12.35 -7.91 -2.62
C PHE A 70 -11.76 -6.75 -3.43
N GLU A 71 -10.74 -7.01 -4.26
CA GLU A 71 -10.49 -6.09 -5.36
C GLU A 71 -11.50 -6.43 -6.47
N PRO A 72 -12.39 -5.50 -6.87
CA PRO A 72 -13.16 -5.69 -8.11
C PRO A 72 -12.16 -5.89 -9.26
N GLY A 73 -12.52 -6.71 -10.24
CA GLY A 73 -11.70 -6.86 -11.45
C GLY A 73 -11.43 -5.48 -12.02
N LEU A 74 -10.15 -5.10 -12.08
CA LEU A 74 -9.74 -3.84 -12.69
C LEU A 74 -10.07 -3.89 -14.19
N SER A 75 -10.31 -2.72 -14.78
CA SER A 75 -10.35 -2.66 -16.24
C SER A 75 -8.97 -3.05 -16.81
N PRO A 76 -8.89 -3.61 -18.02
CA PRO A 76 -7.60 -3.93 -18.63
C PRO A 76 -6.65 -2.73 -18.76
N GLU A 77 -7.19 -1.54 -18.97
CA GLU A 77 -6.42 -0.29 -19.02
C GLU A 77 -5.86 0.09 -17.64
N ASP A 78 -6.68 -0.01 -16.59
CA ASP A 78 -6.24 0.27 -15.21
C ASP A 78 -5.21 -0.76 -14.73
N ALA A 79 -5.34 -2.02 -15.14
CA ALA A 79 -4.37 -3.07 -14.82
C ALA A 79 -2.99 -2.73 -15.41
N VAL A 80 -2.94 -2.25 -16.66
CA VAL A 80 -1.69 -1.77 -17.27
C VAL A 80 -1.13 -0.56 -16.52
N ALA A 81 -1.98 0.38 -16.10
CA ALA A 81 -1.54 1.52 -15.30
C ALA A 81 -0.95 1.08 -13.95
N ARG A 82 -1.53 0.06 -13.29
CA ARG A 82 -1.02 -0.52 -12.04
C ARG A 82 0.30 -1.28 -12.23
N ILE A 83 0.48 -1.95 -13.37
CA ILE A 83 1.77 -2.56 -13.74
C ILE A 83 2.86 -1.49 -13.85
N ARG A 84 2.57 -0.36 -14.52
CA ARG A 84 3.51 0.78 -14.63
C ARG A 84 3.88 1.35 -13.25
N GLN A 85 2.88 1.57 -12.40
CA GLN A 85 3.12 2.01 -11.03
C GLN A 85 3.92 0.99 -10.20
N THR A 86 3.72 -0.30 -10.47
CA THR A 86 4.50 -1.36 -9.82
C THR A 86 5.96 -1.33 -10.27
N ALA A 87 6.23 -1.05 -11.55
CA ALA A 87 7.58 -0.84 -12.06
C ALA A 87 8.27 0.33 -11.35
N GLU A 88 7.63 1.51 -11.30
CA GLU A 88 8.13 2.67 -10.55
C GLU A 88 8.43 2.32 -9.09
N GLY A 89 7.48 1.63 -8.44
CA GLY A 89 7.65 1.20 -7.06
C GLY A 89 8.79 0.19 -6.85
N LEU A 90 9.15 -0.61 -7.84
CA LEU A 90 10.32 -1.50 -7.77
C LEU A 90 11.63 -0.74 -7.98
N HIS A 91 11.64 0.30 -8.81
CA HIS A 91 12.80 1.21 -8.93
C HIS A 91 13.09 1.92 -7.60
N ASP A 92 12.06 2.36 -6.89
CA ASP A 92 12.19 3.01 -5.57
C ASP A 92 12.72 2.07 -4.47
N LEU A 93 12.68 0.75 -4.68
CA LEU A 93 13.12 -0.24 -3.71
C LEU A 93 14.64 -0.26 -3.51
N ARG A 94 15.41 0.36 -4.42
CA ARG A 94 16.89 0.40 -4.35
C ARG A 94 17.40 0.91 -3.02
N GLY A 95 16.81 1.98 -2.48
CA GLY A 95 17.22 2.55 -1.19
C GLY A 95 17.02 1.58 -0.02
N MET A 96 15.96 0.77 -0.05
CA MET A 96 15.68 -0.24 0.97
C MET A 96 16.68 -1.40 0.93
N LEU A 97 17.15 -1.78 -0.26
CA LEU A 97 18.22 -2.77 -0.43
C LEU A 97 19.56 -2.22 0.06
N GLU A 98 19.90 -0.99 -0.29
CA GLU A 98 21.14 -0.33 0.13
C GLU A 98 21.20 -0.18 1.66
N SER A 99 20.07 0.16 2.29
CA SER A 99 19.95 0.26 3.74
C SER A 99 19.80 -1.08 4.46
N MET A 100 19.92 -2.21 3.75
CA MET A 100 19.81 -3.57 4.30
C MET A 100 18.49 -3.83 5.06
N SER A 101 17.41 -3.19 4.62
CA SER A 101 16.10 -3.24 5.29
C SER A 101 15.30 -4.50 4.89
N TRP A 102 15.93 -5.67 4.98
CA TRP A 102 15.46 -6.94 4.41
C TRP A 102 14.01 -7.30 4.74
N ARG A 103 13.57 -7.10 5.98
CA ARG A 103 12.18 -7.38 6.37
C ARG A 103 11.18 -6.53 5.57
N TYR A 104 11.47 -5.26 5.36
CA TYR A 104 10.63 -4.36 4.57
C TYR A 104 10.63 -4.75 3.09
N VAL A 105 11.80 -5.08 2.55
CA VAL A 105 11.95 -5.58 1.17
C VAL A 105 11.05 -6.80 0.93
N ILE A 106 11.11 -7.82 1.81
CA ILE A 106 10.28 -9.04 1.69
C ILE A 106 8.79 -8.72 1.65
N PHE A 107 8.31 -7.87 2.57
CA PHE A 107 6.89 -7.51 2.59
C PHE A 107 6.51 -6.73 1.33
N TYR A 108 7.36 -5.82 0.91
CA TYR A 108 7.11 -4.98 -0.25
C TYR A 108 7.00 -5.79 -1.54
N ILE A 109 7.99 -6.65 -1.83
CA ILE A 109 8.01 -7.46 -3.05
C ILE A 109 6.82 -8.41 -3.11
N ARG A 110 6.40 -9.00 -1.99
CA ARG A 110 5.25 -9.92 -1.93
C ARG A 110 3.93 -9.23 -2.20
N VAL A 111 3.77 -7.99 -1.73
CA VAL A 111 2.61 -7.16 -2.07
C VAL A 111 2.60 -6.88 -3.57
N LYS A 112 3.74 -6.48 -4.16
CA LYS A 112 3.84 -6.23 -5.61
C LYS A 112 3.58 -7.49 -6.45
N GLN A 113 4.12 -8.65 -6.06
CA GLN A 113 3.84 -9.94 -6.70
C GLN A 113 2.34 -10.25 -6.67
N SER A 114 1.66 -9.96 -5.57
CA SER A 114 0.22 -10.23 -5.46
C SER A 114 -0.61 -9.38 -6.42
N TYR A 115 -0.26 -8.10 -6.64
CA TYR A 115 -0.92 -7.28 -7.66
C TYR A 115 -0.63 -7.78 -9.07
N LEU A 116 0.66 -8.00 -9.39
CA LEU A 116 1.07 -8.47 -10.72
C LEU A 116 0.38 -9.78 -11.10
N SER A 117 0.21 -10.71 -10.15
CA SER A 117 -0.47 -11.99 -10.40
C SER A 117 -1.93 -11.84 -10.84
N LYS A 118 -2.58 -10.73 -10.47
CA LYS A 118 -3.95 -10.39 -10.89
C LYS A 118 -3.94 -9.53 -12.14
N ASP A 119 -3.03 -8.56 -12.23
CA ASP A 119 -2.99 -7.58 -13.33
C ASP A 119 -2.54 -8.18 -14.64
N MET A 120 -1.54 -9.08 -14.65
CA MET A 120 -0.99 -9.60 -15.89
C MET A 120 -2.05 -10.39 -16.72
N PRO A 121 -2.84 -11.29 -16.11
CA PRO A 121 -3.94 -11.94 -16.82
C PRO A 121 -4.97 -10.96 -17.38
N THR A 122 -5.31 -9.90 -16.63
CA THR A 122 -6.27 -8.88 -17.06
C THR A 122 -5.71 -7.99 -18.18
N ALA A 123 -4.44 -7.60 -18.09
CA ALA A 123 -3.75 -6.80 -19.11
C ALA A 123 -3.59 -7.57 -20.44
N MET A 124 -3.55 -8.91 -20.40
CA MET A 124 -3.50 -9.76 -21.60
C MET A 124 -4.69 -9.53 -22.54
N GLU A 125 -5.84 -9.05 -22.04
CA GLU A 125 -7.00 -8.71 -22.87
C GLU A 125 -6.72 -7.58 -23.86
N MET A 126 -5.80 -6.66 -23.53
CA MET A 126 -5.36 -5.57 -24.41
C MET A 126 -4.36 -6.03 -25.48
N VAL A 127 -3.78 -7.21 -25.32
CA VAL A 127 -2.72 -7.72 -26.19
C VAL A 127 -3.32 -8.44 -27.41
N PRO A 128 -2.91 -8.11 -28.64
CA PRO A 128 -3.33 -8.82 -29.84
C PRO A 128 -2.99 -10.31 -29.77
N GLU A 129 -3.87 -11.18 -30.27
CA GLU A 129 -3.72 -12.64 -30.14
C GLU A 129 -2.37 -13.18 -30.63
N ILE A 130 -1.84 -12.61 -31.71
CA ILE A 130 -0.55 -12.97 -32.32
C ILE A 130 0.60 -12.77 -31.33
N GLN A 131 0.50 -11.77 -30.45
CA GLN A 131 1.58 -11.38 -29.54
C GLN A 131 1.40 -11.96 -28.12
N ARG A 132 0.26 -12.59 -27.82
CA ARG A 132 -0.03 -13.16 -26.48
C ARG A 132 1.02 -14.17 -26.02
N LYS A 133 1.57 -14.98 -26.93
CA LYS A 133 2.64 -15.92 -26.57
C LYS A 133 3.89 -15.22 -26.06
N SER A 134 4.30 -14.12 -26.72
CA SER A 134 5.45 -13.32 -26.30
C SER A 134 5.18 -12.59 -24.99
N TYR A 135 3.94 -12.11 -24.79
CA TYR A 135 3.50 -11.55 -23.51
C TYR A 135 3.65 -12.56 -22.36
N VAL A 136 3.14 -13.77 -22.55
CA VAL A 136 3.21 -14.83 -21.53
C VAL A 136 4.65 -15.20 -21.20
N GLU A 137 5.54 -15.24 -22.19
CA GLU A 137 6.97 -15.51 -21.98
C GLU A 137 7.62 -14.43 -21.10
N LYS A 138 7.39 -13.14 -21.41
CA LYS A 138 7.88 -12.02 -20.60
C LYS A 138 7.28 -12.00 -19.19
N ALA A 139 5.99 -12.30 -19.07
CA ALA A 139 5.30 -12.36 -17.78
C ALA A 139 5.86 -13.49 -16.90
N ASN A 140 6.13 -14.66 -17.48
CA ASN A 140 6.75 -15.78 -16.76
C ASN A 140 8.18 -15.45 -16.32
N GLU A 141 8.98 -14.84 -17.20
CA GLU A 141 10.34 -14.39 -16.85
C GLU A 141 10.32 -13.41 -15.66
N LEU A 142 9.39 -12.45 -15.64
CA LEU A 142 9.21 -11.54 -14.52
C LEU A 142 8.87 -12.30 -13.23
N VAL A 143 7.90 -13.22 -13.28
CA VAL A 143 7.48 -14.02 -12.11
C VAL A 143 8.64 -14.85 -11.56
N ASP A 144 9.41 -15.49 -12.43
CA ASP A 144 10.57 -16.30 -12.06
C ASP A 144 11.66 -15.44 -11.41
N ASN A 145 12.01 -14.29 -12.03
CA ASN A 145 12.98 -13.36 -11.46
C ASN A 145 12.54 -12.83 -10.09
N MET A 146 11.25 -12.51 -9.92
CA MET A 146 10.73 -12.06 -8.62
C MET A 146 10.73 -13.18 -7.57
N ALA A 147 10.49 -14.43 -7.96
CA ALA A 147 10.55 -15.57 -7.05
C ALA A 147 11.98 -15.83 -6.54
N GLU A 148 12.96 -15.78 -7.44
CA GLU A 148 14.37 -15.84 -7.09
C GLU A 148 14.78 -14.64 -6.22
N PHE A 149 14.31 -13.44 -6.54
CA PHE A 149 14.57 -12.26 -5.72
C PHE A 149 14.04 -12.42 -4.28
N ASP A 150 12.79 -12.89 -4.08
CA ASP A 150 12.26 -13.19 -2.73
C ASP A 150 13.10 -14.24 -2.00
N TYR A 151 13.58 -15.26 -2.72
CA TYR A 151 14.43 -16.30 -2.16
C TYR A 151 15.76 -15.74 -1.62
N TYR A 152 16.47 -14.90 -2.38
CA TYR A 152 17.77 -14.36 -1.96
C TYR A 152 17.65 -13.30 -0.87
N VAL A 153 16.61 -12.46 -0.92
CA VAL A 153 16.32 -11.47 0.12
C VAL A 153 16.01 -12.16 1.45
N ARG A 154 15.36 -13.35 1.43
CA ARG A 154 15.09 -14.15 2.63
C ARG A 154 16.33 -14.81 3.24
N THR A 155 17.35 -15.10 2.42
CA THR A 155 18.62 -15.73 2.85
C THR A 155 19.75 -14.71 3.07
N PRO A 156 19.38 -13.45 3.37
CA PRO A 156 20.10 -12.20 3.10
C PRO A 156 21.41 -12.31 2.30
N LYS A 157 21.35 -12.90 1.11
CA LYS A 157 22.49 -12.99 0.20
C LYS A 157 22.60 -11.70 -0.60
N VAL A 158 23.43 -10.77 -0.13
CA VAL A 158 23.49 -9.39 -0.63
C VAL A 158 23.71 -9.35 -2.14
N TYR A 159 24.76 -9.99 -2.63
CA TYR A 159 25.14 -9.96 -4.03
C TYR A 159 24.04 -10.55 -4.93
N GLU A 160 23.58 -11.76 -4.62
CA GLU A 160 22.54 -12.43 -5.39
C GLU A 160 21.22 -11.66 -5.37
N SER A 161 20.88 -11.02 -4.23
CA SER A 161 19.68 -10.17 -4.13
C SER A 161 19.77 -8.98 -5.09
N TYR A 162 20.93 -8.33 -5.20
CA TYR A 162 21.13 -7.24 -6.18
C TYR A 162 21.06 -7.75 -7.62
N VAL A 163 21.67 -8.90 -7.92
CA VAL A 163 21.62 -9.47 -9.28
C VAL A 163 20.19 -9.74 -9.70
N TYR A 164 19.39 -10.35 -8.83
CA TYR A 164 17.98 -10.64 -9.15
C TYR A 164 17.10 -9.39 -9.09
N TYR A 165 17.42 -8.41 -8.26
CA TYR A 165 16.78 -7.10 -8.30
C TYR A 165 16.91 -6.45 -9.68
N GLU A 166 18.13 -6.37 -10.23
CA GLU A 166 18.37 -5.78 -11.55
C GLU A 166 17.68 -6.59 -12.68
N LYS A 167 17.66 -7.92 -12.58
CA LYS A 167 16.89 -8.77 -13.51
C LYS A 167 15.39 -8.52 -13.43
N THR A 168 14.85 -8.35 -12.21
CA THR A 168 13.45 -7.99 -12.00
C THR A 168 13.14 -6.62 -12.60
N LEU A 169 13.98 -5.62 -12.41
CA LEU A 169 13.81 -4.30 -13.03
C LEU A 169 13.78 -4.39 -14.56
N LYS A 170 14.75 -5.08 -15.14
CA LYS A 170 14.80 -5.27 -16.59
C LYS A 170 13.54 -5.99 -17.12
N SER A 171 13.12 -7.07 -16.48
CA SER A 171 11.95 -7.85 -16.94
C SER A 171 10.64 -7.10 -16.77
N ILE A 172 10.47 -6.27 -15.73
CA ILE A 172 9.27 -5.44 -15.60
C ILE A 172 9.28 -4.26 -16.58
N ASP A 173 10.42 -3.64 -16.83
CA ASP A 173 10.56 -2.58 -17.83
C ASP A 173 10.28 -3.12 -19.25
N ASP A 174 10.78 -4.33 -19.55
CA ASP A 174 10.50 -5.03 -20.81
C ASP A 174 9.00 -5.38 -20.98
N LEU A 175 8.31 -5.70 -19.88
CA LEU A 175 6.87 -5.96 -19.87
C LEU A 175 6.08 -4.65 -20.05
N VAL A 176 6.48 -3.58 -19.36
CA VAL A 176 5.86 -2.25 -19.48
C VAL A 176 6.03 -1.70 -20.90
N ALA A 177 7.22 -1.85 -21.49
CA ALA A 177 7.49 -1.43 -22.86
C ALA A 177 6.66 -2.22 -23.89
N PHE A 178 6.36 -3.49 -23.59
CA PHE A 178 5.48 -4.31 -24.43
C PHE A 178 4.01 -3.87 -24.36
N LEU A 179 3.58 -3.29 -23.23
CA LEU A 179 2.22 -2.80 -22.98
C LEU A 179 2.03 -1.30 -23.29
N ALA A 180 3.05 -0.63 -23.83
CA ALA A 180 3.01 0.77 -24.24
C ALA A 180 2.56 0.90 -25.70
#